data_AF-A0A7S1A2S9-F1
#
_entry.id   AF-A0A7S1A2S9-F1
#
_cell.length_a   1.000
_cell.length_b   1.000
_cell.length_c   1.000
_cell.angle_alpha   90.00
_cell.angle_beta   90.00
_cell.angle_gamma   90.00
#
_symmetry.space_group_name_H-M   'P 1'
#
loop_
_entity.id
_entity.type
_entity.pdbx_description
1 polymer ?
#
loop_
_entity_poly.entity_id
_entity_poly.type
_entity_poly.pdbx_seq_one_letter_code
_entity_poly.pdbx_strand_id
1 'polypeptide(L)'
;MEDNLEWHSVSDDHIAALFAEERQLQFPSSLMSLSMLVRRSEVLAVVQETLAYLRLPADDVFLAAQVLDSVGLWFESDMRVQVVSAMAALYMCIKLRSDPLEPDHCDLLCQLAERANQFFEHSTDWRKVVREEVIQQEMDLLDSLHYFLPTSHIGTWIEFFRLRTDVLTRESQTPLLRFAADLAKDLSRSLVCQINISKDNSPSAIAFNAWCLACVLSCAMTSVWDTFIHWTRVLQWTSRGAVQIGGSRRSQFTSRV
;
A
#
# COMPACT_ATOMS: atom_id res chain seq x y z
N MET A 1 -22.61 -24.53 -20.41
CA MET A 1 -21.47 -24.37 -19.46
C MET A 1 -21.44 -22.91 -19.05
N GLU A 2 -22.52 -22.47 -18.38
CA GLU A 2 -22.84 -21.05 -18.11
C GLU A 2 -23.12 -20.77 -16.61
N ASP A 3 -22.93 -21.73 -15.70
CA ASP A 3 -23.39 -21.61 -14.30
C ASP A 3 -22.30 -21.32 -13.24
N ASN A 4 -21.07 -20.93 -13.63
CA ASN A 4 -19.98 -20.70 -12.66
C ASN A 4 -19.50 -19.24 -12.55
N LEU A 5 -20.13 -18.28 -13.25
CA LEU A 5 -19.72 -16.87 -13.22
C LEU A 5 -20.34 -16.05 -12.07
N GLU A 6 -21.38 -16.56 -11.42
CA GLU A 6 -22.05 -15.86 -10.31
C GLU A 6 -21.26 -15.89 -8.99
N TRP A 7 -20.31 -16.81 -8.84
CA TRP A 7 -19.57 -17.01 -7.58
C TRP A 7 -18.49 -15.93 -7.30
N HIS A 8 -18.29 -15.00 -8.25
CA HIS A 8 -17.32 -13.91 -8.12
C HIS A 8 -17.91 -12.52 -8.37
N SER A 9 -19.24 -12.37 -8.43
CA SER A 9 -19.86 -11.04 -8.48
C SER A 9 -19.88 -10.44 -7.08
N VAL A 10 -18.99 -9.47 -6.82
CA VAL A 10 -19.20 -8.52 -5.72
C VAL A 10 -20.57 -7.86 -5.94
N SER A 11 -21.51 -8.05 -5.03
CA SER A 11 -22.86 -7.45 -5.13
C SER A 11 -22.75 -5.93 -5.17
N ASP A 12 -23.58 -5.27 -5.99
CA ASP A 12 -23.69 -3.81 -6.02
C ASP A 12 -24.04 -3.23 -4.64
N ASP A 13 -24.72 -4.01 -3.79
CA ASP A 13 -25.02 -3.65 -2.40
C ASP A 13 -23.75 -3.52 -1.54
N HIS A 14 -22.74 -4.36 -1.79
CA HIS A 14 -21.47 -4.29 -1.07
C HIS A 14 -20.68 -3.04 -1.47
N ILE A 15 -20.70 -2.67 -2.75
CA ILE A 15 -20.08 -1.43 -3.24
C ILE A 15 -20.78 -0.21 -2.64
N ALA A 16 -22.11 -0.22 -2.60
CA ALA A 16 -22.88 0.84 -1.97
C ALA A 16 -22.54 0.98 -0.47
N ALA A 17 -22.33 -0.13 0.23
CA ALA A 17 -21.88 -0.12 1.62
C ALA A 17 -20.46 0.47 1.78
N LEU A 18 -19.49 0.07 0.94
CA LEU A 18 -18.13 0.62 0.98
C LEU A 18 -18.10 2.14 0.72
N PHE A 19 -18.93 2.63 -0.21
CA PHE A 19 -19.07 4.08 -0.45
C PHE A 19 -19.79 4.81 0.68
N ALA A 20 -20.81 4.18 1.28
CA ALA A 20 -21.52 4.77 2.41
C ALA A 20 -20.60 4.93 3.62
N GLU A 21 -19.77 3.92 3.89
CA GLU A 21 -18.77 3.96 4.96
C GLU A 21 -17.67 4.98 4.68
N GLU A 22 -17.14 5.00 3.45
CA GLU A 22 -16.14 5.99 3.03
C GLU A 22 -16.64 7.42 3.29
N ARG A 23 -17.90 7.72 2.96
CA ARG A 23 -18.49 9.05 3.20
C ARG A 23 -18.68 9.38 4.67
N GLN A 24 -18.96 8.38 5.52
CA GLN A 24 -19.10 8.59 6.96
C GLN A 24 -17.76 8.89 7.64
N LEU A 25 -16.69 8.25 7.14
CA LEU A 25 -15.34 8.37 7.70
C LEU A 25 -14.48 9.44 7.00
N GLN A 26 -14.99 10.08 5.95
CA GLN A 26 -14.27 11.09 5.19
C GLN A 26 -14.05 12.34 6.03
N PHE A 27 -12.78 12.57 6.39
CA PHE A 27 -12.40 13.78 7.09
C PHE A 27 -12.46 15.00 6.15
N PRO A 28 -13.11 16.12 6.54
CA PRO A 28 -13.21 17.33 5.74
C PRO A 28 -11.85 18.04 5.68
N SER A 29 -11.06 17.63 4.71
CA SER A 29 -9.72 18.15 4.43
C SER A 29 -9.66 19.67 4.17
N SER A 30 -10.78 20.27 3.75
CA SER A 30 -10.94 21.72 3.58
C SER A 30 -10.64 22.51 4.85
N LEU A 31 -10.73 21.88 6.01
CA LEU A 31 -10.44 22.47 7.32
C LEU A 31 -8.95 22.41 7.70
N MET A 32 -8.12 21.65 6.98
CA MET A 32 -6.68 21.53 7.28
C MET A 32 -5.87 22.70 6.73
N SER A 33 -5.09 23.34 7.60
CA SER A 33 -4.06 24.29 7.21
C SER A 33 -2.85 23.58 6.58
N LEU A 34 -1.98 24.32 5.90
CA LEU A 34 -0.73 23.76 5.35
C LEU A 34 0.15 23.14 6.44
N SER A 35 0.23 23.77 7.62
CA SER A 35 1.02 23.23 8.74
C SER A 35 0.44 21.93 9.31
N MET A 36 -0.89 21.76 9.28
CA MET A 36 -1.52 20.48 9.64
C MET A 36 -1.18 19.39 8.64
N LEU A 37 -1.19 19.70 7.35
CA LEU A 37 -0.86 18.74 6.30
C LEU A 37 0.62 18.32 6.34
N VAL A 38 1.54 19.24 6.64
CA VAL A 38 2.97 18.93 6.84
C VAL A 38 3.14 17.96 8.01
N ARG A 39 2.54 18.26 9.17
CA ARG A 39 2.63 17.38 10.35
C ARG A 39 2.02 16.00 10.08
N ARG A 40 0.87 15.95 9.40
CA ARG A 40 0.27 14.69 8.92
C ARG A 40 1.25 13.89 8.07
N SER A 41 1.91 14.54 7.11
CA SER A 41 2.91 13.90 6.25
C SER A 41 4.07 13.32 7.05
N GLU A 42 4.63 14.11 8.00
CA GLU A 42 5.72 13.69 8.88
C GLU A 42 5.33 12.48 9.74
N VAL A 43 4.16 12.54 10.40
CA VAL A 43 3.66 11.44 11.23
C VAL A 43 3.40 10.17 10.42
N LEU A 44 2.83 10.29 9.22
CA LEU A 44 2.61 9.12 8.35
C LEU A 44 3.91 8.54 7.79
N ALA A 45 4.95 9.36 7.59
CA ALA A 45 6.28 8.85 7.25
C ALA A 45 6.85 8.00 8.39
N VAL A 46 6.71 8.43 9.65
CA VAL A 46 7.12 7.64 10.83
C VAL A 46 6.36 6.32 10.90
N VAL A 47 5.06 6.31 10.57
CA VAL A 47 4.25 5.09 10.47
C VAL A 47 4.84 4.14 9.43
N GLN A 48 5.16 4.61 8.22
CA GLN A 48 5.74 3.79 7.17
C GLN A 48 7.11 3.21 7.55
N GLU A 49 7.98 4.02 8.15
CA GLU A 49 9.28 3.56 8.64
C GLU A 49 9.12 2.50 9.73
N THR A 50 8.14 2.67 10.62
CA THR A 50 7.85 1.74 11.71
C THR A 50 7.33 0.41 11.15
N LEU A 51 6.43 0.43 10.17
CA LEU A 51 5.97 -0.79 9.49
C LEU A 51 7.14 -1.54 8.83
N ALA A 52 8.04 -0.82 8.17
CA ALA A 52 9.23 -1.42 7.55
C ALA A 52 10.19 -2.02 8.60
N TYR A 53 10.45 -1.30 9.69
CA TYR A 53 11.32 -1.74 10.80
C TYR A 53 10.79 -3.02 11.45
N LEU A 54 9.48 -3.06 11.75
CA LEU A 54 8.81 -4.19 12.38
C LEU A 54 8.46 -5.32 11.41
N ARG A 55 8.74 -5.14 10.11
CA ARG A 55 8.37 -6.07 9.02
C ARG A 55 6.86 -6.38 8.99
N LEU A 56 6.06 -5.37 9.29
CA LEU A 56 4.60 -5.43 9.24
C LEU A 56 4.11 -5.14 7.81
N PRO A 57 2.88 -5.55 7.46
CA PRO A 57 2.27 -5.23 6.17
C PRO A 57 2.24 -3.73 5.94
N ALA A 58 2.83 -3.28 4.84
CA ALA A 58 2.92 -1.86 4.55
C ALA A 58 1.55 -1.21 4.25
N ASP A 59 0.56 -2.01 3.88
CA ASP A 59 -0.82 -1.57 3.63
C ASP A 59 -1.51 -1.04 4.90
N ASP A 60 -1.00 -1.38 6.09
CA ASP A 60 -1.52 -0.88 7.37
C ASP A 60 -1.46 0.64 7.49
N VAL A 61 -0.59 1.30 6.72
CA VAL A 61 -0.54 2.76 6.67
C VAL A 61 -1.87 3.36 6.21
N PHE A 62 -2.63 2.66 5.36
CA PHE A 62 -3.92 3.15 4.86
C PHE A 62 -4.96 3.21 5.98
N LEU A 63 -5.06 2.13 6.75
CA LEU A 63 -5.99 2.05 7.86
C LEU A 63 -5.58 3.00 9.00
N ALA A 64 -4.29 3.03 9.34
CA ALA A 64 -3.77 3.95 10.33
C ALA A 64 -4.04 5.41 9.93
N ALA A 65 -3.74 5.80 8.69
CA ALA A 65 -4.01 7.15 8.20
C ALA A 65 -5.50 7.50 8.31
N GLN A 66 -6.39 6.58 7.93
CA GLN A 66 -7.84 6.80 8.00
C GLN A 66 -8.33 6.95 9.43
N VAL A 67 -7.85 6.13 10.38
CA VAL A 67 -8.16 6.29 11.82
C VAL A 67 -7.77 7.68 12.31
N LEU A 68 -6.53 8.12 12.04
CA LEU A 68 -6.04 9.43 12.49
C LEU A 68 -6.78 10.59 11.82
N ASP A 69 -7.12 10.44 10.53
CA ASP A 69 -7.93 11.40 9.79
C ASP A 69 -9.34 11.50 10.38
N SER A 70 -10.04 10.38 10.60
CA SER A 70 -11.43 10.37 11.07
C SER A 70 -11.61 10.97 12.47
N VAL A 71 -10.63 10.82 13.37
CA VAL A 71 -10.70 11.43 14.72
C VAL A 71 -10.29 12.91 14.73
N GLY A 72 -9.81 13.46 13.61
CA GLY A 72 -9.40 14.86 13.50
C GLY A 72 -8.15 15.21 14.31
N LEU A 73 -7.25 14.24 14.49
CA LEU A 73 -6.02 14.38 15.27
C LEU A 73 -5.14 15.56 14.84
N TRP A 74 -5.25 15.99 13.59
CA TRP A 74 -4.44 17.05 13.01
C TRP A 74 -4.78 18.46 13.53
N PHE A 75 -5.96 18.64 14.13
CA PHE A 75 -6.30 19.86 14.85
C PHE A 75 -5.49 20.02 16.14
N GLU A 76 -4.94 18.93 16.68
CA GLU A 76 -4.09 19.00 17.85
C GLU A 76 -2.77 19.71 17.54
N SER A 77 -2.32 20.50 18.52
CA SER A 77 -1.05 21.23 18.40
C SER A 77 0.15 20.38 18.80
N ASP A 78 -0.06 19.39 19.67
CA ASP A 78 0.99 18.59 20.27
C ASP A 78 1.44 17.42 19.36
N MET A 79 2.66 17.52 18.85
CA MET A 79 3.28 16.47 18.03
C MET A 79 3.43 15.15 18.80
N ARG A 80 3.59 15.19 20.13
CA ARG A 80 3.66 13.99 20.96
C ARG A 80 2.38 13.18 20.84
N VAL A 81 1.23 13.84 21.06
CA VAL A 81 -0.09 13.20 20.96
C VAL A 81 -0.29 12.62 19.56
N GLN A 82 0.14 13.34 18.52
CA GLN A 82 0.03 12.87 17.14
C GLN A 82 0.81 11.58 16.87
N VAL A 83 2.07 11.51 17.31
CA VAL A 83 2.92 10.33 17.12
C VAL A 83 2.47 9.15 17.97
N VAL A 84 2.09 9.39 19.23
CA VAL A 84 1.57 8.32 20.11
C VAL A 84 0.25 7.78 19.55
N SER A 85 -0.63 8.64 19.05
CA SER A 85 -1.86 8.24 18.37
C SER A 85 -1.57 7.43 17.12
N ALA A 86 -0.54 7.78 16.35
CA ALA A 86 -0.12 7.01 15.20
C ALA A 86 0.38 5.60 15.57
N MET A 87 1.13 5.47 16.66
CA MET A 87 1.53 4.16 17.20
C MET A 87 0.33 3.35 17.69
N ALA A 88 -0.64 4.00 18.35
CA ALA A 88 -1.87 3.37 18.81
C ALA A 88 -2.74 2.89 17.62
N ALA A 89 -2.90 3.72 16.58
CA ALA A 89 -3.61 3.33 15.36
C ALA A 89 -2.93 2.14 14.66
N LEU A 90 -1.59 2.11 14.61
CA LEU A 90 -0.86 0.94 14.13
C LEU A 90 -1.12 -0.31 14.98
N TYR A 91 -1.14 -0.16 16.30
CA TYR A 91 -1.46 -1.28 17.20
C TYR A 91 -2.88 -1.82 16.97
N MET A 92 -3.85 -0.94 16.72
CA MET A 92 -5.21 -1.34 16.31
C MET A 92 -5.19 -2.14 15.00
N CYS A 93 -4.45 -1.68 13.99
CA CYS A 93 -4.29 -2.40 12.71
C CYS A 93 -3.73 -3.81 12.91
N ILE A 94 -2.70 -3.94 13.76
CA ILE A 94 -2.10 -5.23 14.09
C ILE A 94 -3.15 -6.15 14.72
N LYS A 95 -3.90 -5.68 15.72
CA LYS A 95 -4.92 -6.50 16.39
C LYS A 95 -6.08 -6.91 15.49
N LEU A 96 -6.44 -6.08 14.50
CA LEU A 96 -7.49 -6.43 13.54
C LEU A 96 -7.09 -7.58 12.60
N ARG A 97 -5.79 -7.76 12.37
CA ARG A 97 -5.24 -8.81 11.49
C ARG A 97 -4.78 -10.06 12.25
N SER A 98 -4.42 -9.90 13.52
CA SER A 98 -3.82 -10.96 14.34
C SER A 98 -4.90 -11.68 15.14
N ASP A 99 -4.66 -12.93 15.53
CA ASP A 99 -5.51 -13.60 16.51
C ASP A 99 -5.30 -12.89 17.86
N PRO A 100 -6.35 -12.34 18.51
CA PRO A 100 -6.21 -11.60 19.77
C PRO A 100 -5.64 -12.44 20.93
N LEU A 101 -5.51 -13.75 20.76
CA LEU A 101 -4.92 -14.67 21.72
C LEU A 101 -3.39 -14.81 21.58
N GLU A 102 -2.74 -14.11 20.65
CA GLU A 102 -1.29 -14.21 20.46
C GLU A 102 -0.50 -13.53 21.60
N PRO A 103 0.53 -14.20 22.18
CA PRO A 103 1.33 -13.66 23.29
C PRO A 103 2.26 -12.49 22.88
N ASP A 104 2.47 -12.26 21.58
CA ASP A 104 3.50 -11.35 21.05
C ASP A 104 3.11 -9.85 21.11
N HIS A 105 1.88 -9.53 21.52
CA HIS A 105 1.39 -8.14 21.59
C HIS A 105 2.14 -7.27 22.61
N CYS A 106 2.67 -7.86 23.68
CA CYS A 106 3.43 -7.13 24.70
C CYS A 106 4.75 -6.59 24.14
N ASP A 107 5.46 -7.39 23.34
CA ASP A 107 6.73 -7.01 22.73
C ASP A 107 6.51 -5.99 21.61
N LEU A 108 5.45 -6.15 20.82
CA LEU A 108 5.06 -5.19 19.78
C LEU A 108 4.72 -3.81 20.37
N LEU A 109 3.98 -3.75 21.48
CA LEU A 109 3.69 -2.49 22.17
C LEU A 109 4.98 -1.81 22.68
N CYS A 110 5.93 -2.58 23.22
CA CYS A 110 7.21 -2.05 23.64
C CYS A 110 8.00 -1.48 22.45
N GLN A 111 8.01 -2.18 21.32
CA GLN A 111 8.68 -1.73 20.10
C GLN A 111 8.02 -0.49 19.51
N LEU A 112 6.69 -0.39 19.50
CA LEU A 112 5.96 0.81 19.07
C LEU A 112 6.29 2.02 19.96
N ALA A 113 6.32 1.83 21.28
CA ALA A 113 6.73 2.89 22.21
C ALA A 113 8.20 3.30 22.01
N GLU A 114 9.10 2.36 21.74
CA GLU A 114 10.49 2.64 21.40
C GLU A 114 10.61 3.47 20.12
N ARG A 115 9.84 3.13 19.09
CA ARG A 115 9.81 3.88 17.82
C ARG A 115 9.29 5.30 18.00
N ALA A 116 8.26 5.51 18.83
CA ALA A 116 7.84 6.85 19.20
C ALA A 116 8.97 7.61 19.92
N ASN A 117 9.68 6.97 20.86
CA ASN A 117 10.81 7.59 21.55
C ASN A 117 11.95 8.00 20.61
N GLN A 118 12.27 7.15 19.62
CA GLN A 118 13.30 7.44 18.61
C GLN A 118 12.96 8.69 17.79
N PHE A 119 11.68 8.95 17.51
CA PHE A 119 11.26 10.20 16.88
C PHE A 119 11.54 11.43 17.74
N PHE A 120 11.44 11.30 19.07
CA PHE A 120 11.65 12.39 20.03
C PHE A 120 13.09 12.51 20.56
N GLU A 121 14.03 11.65 20.15
CA GLU A 121 15.42 11.64 20.64
C GLU A 121 16.15 12.98 20.46
N HIS A 122 15.72 13.80 19.51
CA HIS A 122 16.28 15.13 19.23
C HIS A 122 15.41 16.29 19.74
N SER A 123 14.30 16.00 20.44
CA SER A 123 13.36 17.00 20.93
C SER A 123 13.70 17.49 22.35
N THR A 124 13.22 18.67 22.70
CA THR A 124 13.36 19.26 24.04
C THR A 124 12.39 18.67 25.07
N ASP A 125 11.46 17.80 24.66
CA ASP A 125 10.50 17.15 25.55
C ASP A 125 10.98 15.74 25.91
N TRP A 126 11.59 15.62 27.09
CA TRP A 126 12.37 14.43 27.48
C TRP A 126 11.52 13.31 28.09
N ARG A 127 10.19 13.45 28.10
CA ARG A 127 9.32 12.42 28.66
C ARG A 127 9.31 11.19 27.74
N LYS A 128 9.83 10.06 28.21
CA LYS A 128 9.74 8.80 27.43
C LYS A 128 8.29 8.36 27.27
N VAL A 129 7.91 7.98 26.06
CA VAL A 129 6.68 7.25 25.75
C VAL A 129 6.81 5.84 26.30
N VAL A 130 5.82 5.40 27.07
CA VAL A 130 5.73 4.03 27.62
C VAL A 130 4.56 3.29 26.97
N ARG A 131 4.58 1.96 27.01
CA ARG A 131 3.52 1.13 26.38
C ARG A 131 2.13 1.46 26.92
N GLU A 132 2.00 1.80 28.20
CA GLU A 132 0.73 2.18 28.83
C GLU A 132 0.14 3.45 28.20
N GLU A 133 1.00 4.37 27.74
CA GLU A 133 0.57 5.58 27.02
C GLU A 133 -0.01 5.23 25.64
N VAL A 134 0.59 4.25 24.95
CA VAL A 134 0.07 3.74 23.66
C VAL A 134 -1.28 3.04 23.84
N ILE A 135 -1.43 2.23 24.90
CA ILE A 135 -2.69 1.54 25.22
C ILE A 135 -3.78 2.57 25.59
N GLN A 136 -3.45 3.57 26.41
CA GLN A 136 -4.42 4.60 26.77
C GLN A 136 -4.88 5.37 25.52
N GLN A 137 -3.93 5.77 24.68
CA GLN A 137 -4.24 6.48 23.44
C GLN A 137 -5.07 5.63 22.48
N GLU A 138 -4.87 4.31 22.45
CA GLU A 138 -5.73 3.41 21.69
C GLU A 138 -7.18 3.45 22.18
N MET A 139 -7.41 3.41 23.50
CA MET A 139 -8.75 3.50 24.06
C MET A 139 -9.41 4.83 23.70
N ASP A 140 -8.64 5.92 23.77
CA ASP A 140 -9.13 7.26 23.42
C ASP A 140 -9.50 7.35 21.92
N LEU A 141 -8.72 6.71 21.03
CA LEU A 141 -9.05 6.61 19.61
C LEU A 141 -10.32 5.80 19.37
N LEU A 142 -10.48 4.66 20.04
CA LEU A 142 -11.67 3.83 19.93
C LEU A 142 -12.94 4.55 20.39
N ASP A 143 -12.85 5.25 21.53
CA ASP A 143 -13.95 6.05 22.05
C ASP A 143 -14.32 7.20 21.10
N SER A 144 -13.31 7.86 20.51
CA SER A 144 -13.49 8.93 19.51
C SER A 144 -14.15 8.43 18.22
N LEU A 145 -13.85 7.18 17.83
CA LEU A 145 -14.48 6.51 16.69
C LEU A 145 -15.85 5.90 17.04
N HIS A 146 -16.30 5.98 18.29
CA HIS A 146 -17.48 5.24 18.76
C HIS A 146 -17.40 3.74 18.42
N TYR A 147 -16.20 3.16 18.48
CA TYR A 147 -15.90 1.78 18.12
C TYR A 147 -16.23 1.42 16.65
N PHE A 148 -16.43 2.41 15.78
CA PHE A 148 -16.63 2.22 14.35
C PHE A 148 -15.29 2.29 13.61
N LEU A 149 -14.68 1.12 13.38
CA LEU A 149 -13.37 1.03 12.72
C LEU A 149 -13.51 1.10 11.19
N PRO A 150 -12.56 1.75 10.49
CA PRO A 150 -12.58 1.77 9.03
C PRO A 150 -12.36 0.38 8.45
N THR A 151 -13.29 -0.08 7.62
CA THR A 151 -13.19 -1.27 6.77
C THR A 151 -12.94 -0.91 5.31
N SER A 152 -13.31 0.31 4.90
CA SER A 152 -13.12 0.87 3.56
C SER A 152 -11.91 1.80 3.51
N HIS A 153 -10.74 1.26 3.14
CA HIS A 153 -9.49 2.01 2.92
C HIS A 153 -8.93 1.77 1.51
N ILE A 154 -7.87 2.50 1.14
CA ILE A 154 -7.27 2.46 -0.22
C ILE A 154 -6.92 1.04 -0.67
N GLY A 155 -6.29 0.25 0.20
CA GLY A 155 -6.01 -1.18 -0.08
C GLY A 155 -7.25 -2.00 -0.44
N THR A 156 -8.36 -1.84 0.28
CA THR A 156 -9.65 -2.51 0.00
C THR A 156 -10.16 -2.17 -1.40
N TRP A 157 -10.07 -0.89 -1.79
CA TRP A 157 -10.49 -0.44 -3.12
C TRP A 157 -9.59 -0.97 -4.24
N ILE A 158 -8.29 -1.04 -4.04
CA ILE A 158 -7.36 -1.62 -5.03
C ILE A 158 -7.68 -3.10 -5.26
N GLU A 159 -7.92 -3.87 -4.19
CA GLU A 159 -8.34 -5.26 -4.32
C GLU A 159 -9.67 -5.40 -5.06
N PHE A 160 -10.62 -4.53 -4.76
CA PHE A 160 -11.90 -4.47 -5.48
C PHE A 160 -11.69 -4.22 -6.98
N PHE A 161 -10.88 -3.23 -7.37
CA PHE A 161 -10.60 -2.94 -8.78
C PHE A 161 -9.87 -4.08 -9.48
N ARG A 162 -8.95 -4.75 -8.78
CA ARG A 162 -8.27 -5.95 -9.28
C ARG A 162 -9.26 -7.06 -9.60
N LEU A 163 -10.12 -7.41 -8.63
CA LEU A 163 -11.15 -8.44 -8.80
C LEU A 163 -12.14 -8.09 -9.91
N ARG A 164 -12.56 -6.82 -9.99
CA ARG A 164 -13.49 -6.38 -11.02
C ARG A 164 -12.87 -6.45 -12.41
N THR A 165 -11.60 -6.07 -12.54
CA THR A 165 -10.86 -6.17 -13.80
C THR A 165 -10.73 -7.63 -14.22
N ASP A 166 -10.36 -8.52 -13.29
CA ASP A 166 -10.26 -9.97 -13.51
C ASP A 166 -11.57 -10.55 -14.10
N VAL A 167 -12.71 -10.22 -13.50
CA VAL A 167 -14.04 -10.64 -13.99
C VAL A 167 -14.33 -10.11 -15.39
N LEU A 168 -14.01 -8.85 -15.67
CA LEU A 168 -14.31 -8.20 -16.95
C LEU A 168 -13.42 -8.71 -18.10
N THR A 169 -12.14 -8.97 -17.83
CA THR A 169 -11.18 -9.43 -18.85
C THR A 169 -11.14 -10.95 -18.97
N ARG A 170 -11.74 -11.69 -18.01
CA ARG A 170 -11.62 -13.15 -17.88
C ARG A 170 -10.17 -13.61 -17.73
N GLU A 171 -9.29 -12.71 -17.30
CA GLU A 171 -7.88 -12.97 -17.06
C GLU A 171 -7.66 -13.50 -15.64
N SER A 172 -8.23 -14.68 -15.36
CA SER A 172 -8.26 -15.30 -14.02
C SER A 172 -6.93 -15.17 -13.29
N GLN A 173 -6.85 -14.25 -12.33
CA GLN A 173 -5.69 -13.99 -11.48
C GLN A 173 -4.33 -13.96 -12.22
N THR A 174 -4.24 -13.27 -13.36
CA THR A 174 -2.95 -13.17 -14.05
C THR A 174 -1.88 -12.55 -13.13
N PRO A 175 -0.63 -13.04 -13.19
CA PRO A 175 0.49 -12.41 -12.49
C PRO A 175 0.61 -10.91 -12.77
N LEU A 176 0.15 -10.46 -13.94
CA LEU A 176 0.10 -9.06 -14.35
C LEU A 176 -0.87 -8.24 -13.49
N LEU A 177 -2.08 -8.73 -13.23
CA LEU A 177 -3.07 -8.02 -12.38
C LEU A 177 -2.63 -7.96 -10.92
N ARG A 178 -1.93 -9.00 -10.44
CA ARG A 178 -1.32 -8.99 -9.09
C ARG A 178 -0.19 -7.96 -9.01
N PHE A 179 0.72 -7.96 -9.98
CA PHE A 179 1.78 -6.97 -10.07
C PHE A 179 1.23 -5.53 -10.16
N ALA A 180 0.18 -5.31 -10.94
CA ALA A 180 -0.49 -4.01 -11.01
C ALA A 180 -1.10 -3.60 -9.66
N ALA A 181 -1.65 -4.54 -8.89
CA ALA A 181 -2.21 -4.24 -7.58
C ALA A 181 -1.12 -3.89 -6.57
N ASP A 182 -0.01 -4.63 -6.56
CA ASP A 182 1.14 -4.34 -5.71
C ASP A 182 1.73 -2.95 -6.07
N LEU A 183 1.91 -2.66 -7.36
CA LEU A 183 2.37 -1.36 -7.83
C LEU A 183 1.39 -0.23 -7.46
N ALA A 184 0.08 -0.47 -7.57
CA ALA A 184 -0.93 0.50 -7.16
C ALA A 184 -0.85 0.81 -5.66
N LYS A 185 -0.66 -0.22 -4.82
CA LYS A 185 -0.47 -0.04 -3.37
C LYS A 185 0.79 0.76 -3.08
N ASP A 186 1.91 0.45 -3.73
CA ASP A 186 3.17 1.18 -3.58
C ASP A 186 3.04 2.67 -3.93
N LEU A 187 2.38 2.96 -5.04
CA LEU A 187 2.07 4.33 -5.45
C LEU A 187 1.16 5.00 -4.41
N SER A 188 0.09 4.34 -3.99
CA SER A 188 -0.84 4.85 -2.99
C SER A 188 -0.18 5.15 -1.65
N ARG A 189 0.76 4.31 -1.18
CA ARG A 189 1.52 4.57 0.05
C ARG A 189 2.28 5.90 -0.03
N SER A 190 2.87 6.18 -1.19
CA SER A 190 3.54 7.47 -1.43
C SER A 190 2.55 8.63 -1.49
N LEU A 191 1.40 8.45 -2.14
CA LEU A 191 0.37 9.47 -2.31
C LEU A 191 -0.32 9.86 -1.00
N VAL A 192 -0.53 8.90 -0.10
CA VAL A 192 -1.18 9.12 1.20
C VAL A 192 -0.37 10.05 2.09
N CYS A 193 0.96 10.01 1.98
CA CYS A 193 1.85 10.93 2.66
C CYS A 193 1.94 12.30 1.98
N GLN A 194 1.43 12.48 0.75
CA GLN A 194 1.52 13.74 0.02
C GLN A 194 0.33 14.69 0.25
N ILE A 195 0.68 15.87 0.75
CA ILE A 195 -0.18 16.98 1.18
C ILE A 195 -1.29 17.35 0.18
N ASN A 196 -1.00 17.33 -1.13
CA ASN A 196 -1.91 17.86 -2.15
C ASN A 196 -2.91 16.83 -2.68
N ILE A 197 -2.63 15.53 -2.57
CA ILE A 197 -3.44 14.49 -3.20
C ILE A 197 -4.40 13.86 -2.20
N SER A 198 -3.97 13.68 -0.95
CA SER A 198 -4.82 13.15 0.12
C SER A 198 -5.90 14.14 0.55
N LYS A 199 -5.71 15.45 0.31
CA LYS A 199 -6.65 16.49 0.71
C LYS A 199 -7.96 16.37 -0.08
N ASP A 200 -7.90 16.35 -1.40
CA ASP A 200 -9.10 16.57 -2.21
C ASP A 200 -9.76 15.28 -2.72
N ASN A 201 -9.22 14.12 -2.37
CA ASN A 201 -9.65 12.84 -2.92
C ASN A 201 -10.10 11.87 -1.83
N SER A 202 -11.18 11.15 -2.09
CA SER A 202 -11.60 10.03 -1.26
C SER A 202 -10.64 8.83 -1.44
N PRO A 203 -10.52 7.93 -0.46
CA PRO A 203 -9.77 6.68 -0.58
C PRO A 203 -9.99 5.93 -1.90
N SER A 204 -11.24 5.80 -2.35
CA SER A 204 -11.66 5.16 -3.60
C SER A 204 -11.12 5.88 -4.83
N ALA A 205 -11.11 7.21 -4.84
CA ALA A 205 -10.54 8.02 -5.92
C ALA A 205 -9.01 7.89 -5.99
N ILE A 206 -8.32 7.88 -4.84
CA ILE A 206 -6.87 7.65 -4.78
C ILE A 206 -6.54 6.24 -5.30
N ALA A 207 -7.26 5.22 -4.81
CA ALA A 207 -7.12 3.84 -5.23
C ALA A 207 -7.35 3.67 -6.73
N PHE A 208 -8.39 4.30 -7.29
CA PHE A 208 -8.73 4.20 -8.70
C PHE A 208 -7.63 4.83 -9.58
N ASN A 209 -7.15 6.02 -9.23
CA ASN A 209 -6.08 6.68 -9.97
C ASN A 209 -4.78 5.86 -9.93
N ALA A 210 -4.41 5.32 -8.76
CA ALA A 210 -3.24 4.47 -8.61
C ALA A 210 -3.39 3.15 -9.39
N TRP A 211 -4.57 2.54 -9.37
CA TRP A 211 -4.89 1.34 -10.15
C TRP A 211 -4.77 1.57 -11.65
N CYS A 212 -5.38 2.64 -12.17
CA CYS A 212 -5.29 2.98 -13.60
C CYS A 212 -3.84 3.20 -14.04
N LEU A 213 -3.05 3.93 -13.24
CA LEU A 213 -1.64 4.16 -13.54
C LEU A 213 -0.84 2.85 -13.50
N ALA A 214 -1.06 2.00 -12.49
CA ALA A 214 -0.38 0.73 -12.36
C ALA A 214 -0.71 -0.24 -13.51
N CYS A 215 -1.96 -0.29 -13.97
CA CYS A 215 -2.37 -1.06 -15.14
C CYS A 215 -1.62 -0.60 -16.41
N VAL A 216 -1.56 0.72 -16.66
CA VAL A 216 -0.83 1.28 -17.81
C VAL A 216 0.66 0.93 -17.75
N LEU A 217 1.29 1.11 -16.58
CA LEU A 217 2.71 0.80 -16.37
C LEU A 217 2.99 -0.70 -16.54
N SER A 218 2.11 -1.56 -16.04
CA SER A 218 2.24 -3.02 -16.15
C SER A 218 2.18 -3.49 -17.61
N CYS A 219 1.25 -2.93 -18.40
CA CYS A 219 1.17 -3.18 -19.84
C CYS A 219 2.40 -2.66 -20.59
N ALA A 220 2.87 -1.46 -20.27
CA ALA A 220 4.07 -0.88 -20.88
C ALA A 220 5.33 -1.71 -20.60
N MET A 221 5.52 -2.16 -19.34
CA MET A 221 6.62 -3.04 -18.96
C MET A 221 6.59 -4.37 -19.70
N THR A 222 5.40 -4.97 -19.86
CA THR A 222 5.22 -6.21 -20.61
C THR A 222 5.64 -6.02 -22.08
N SER A 223 5.22 -4.91 -22.72
CA SER A 223 5.60 -4.59 -24.10
C SER A 223 7.12 -4.39 -24.28
N VAL A 224 7.77 -3.68 -23.35
CA VAL A 224 9.23 -3.49 -23.35
C VAL A 224 9.95 -4.82 -23.16
N TRP A 225 9.46 -5.66 -22.24
CA TRP A 225 10.04 -6.97 -21.97
C TRP A 225 9.92 -7.92 -23.17
N ASP A 226 8.77 -7.95 -23.84
CA ASP A 226 8.57 -8.75 -25.06
C ASP A 226 9.50 -8.30 -26.18
N THR A 227 9.67 -6.98 -26.33
CA THR A 227 10.62 -6.40 -27.27
C THR A 227 12.06 -6.80 -26.93
N PHE A 228 12.45 -6.77 -25.65
CA PHE A 228 13.77 -7.21 -25.19
C PHE A 228 14.00 -8.72 -25.42
N ILE A 229 13.02 -9.57 -25.13
CA ILE A 229 13.09 -11.02 -25.41
C ILE A 229 13.25 -11.25 -26.92
N HIS A 230 12.49 -10.54 -27.74
CA HIS A 230 12.60 -10.66 -29.19
C HIS A 230 14.02 -10.31 -29.67
N TRP A 231 14.57 -9.17 -29.22
CA TRP A 231 15.93 -8.76 -29.57
C TRP A 231 17.01 -9.73 -29.06
N THR A 232 16.89 -10.22 -27.83
CA THR A 232 17.84 -11.21 -27.30
C THR A 232 17.78 -12.54 -28.06
N ARG A 233 16.58 -13.01 -28.45
CA ARG A 233 16.42 -14.18 -29.32
C ARG A 233 17.03 -13.96 -30.71
N VAL A 234 16.83 -12.78 -31.31
CA VAL A 234 17.46 -12.41 -32.59
C VAL A 234 18.99 -12.41 -32.46
N LEU A 235 19.55 -11.84 -31.40
CA LEU A 235 21.01 -11.85 -31.14
C LEU A 235 21.58 -13.25 -30.90
N GLN A 236 20.83 -14.13 -30.21
CA GLN A 236 21.21 -15.54 -30.06
C GLN A 236 21.14 -16.31 -31.40
N TRP A 237 20.17 -16.00 -32.24
CA TRP A 237 20.05 -16.61 -33.57
C TRP A 237 21.17 -16.15 -34.51
N THR A 238 21.50 -14.86 -34.52
CA THR A 238 22.60 -14.34 -35.35
C THR A 238 23.96 -14.87 -34.89
N SER A 239 24.19 -15.02 -33.58
CA SER A 239 25.41 -15.66 -33.06
C SER A 239 25.51 -17.15 -33.40
N ARG A 240 24.40 -17.92 -33.37
CA ARG A 240 24.38 -19.32 -33.83
C ARG A 240 24.49 -19.47 -35.36
N GLY A 241 23.90 -18.54 -36.13
CA GLY A 241 24.01 -18.48 -37.59
C GLY A 241 25.42 -18.10 -38.06
N ALA A 242 26.11 -17.22 -37.33
CA ALA A 242 27.52 -16.89 -37.58
C ALA A 242 28.44 -18.11 -37.38
N VAL A 243 28.13 -19.01 -36.44
CA VAL A 243 28.89 -20.26 -36.21
C VAL A 243 28.71 -21.26 -37.36
N GLN A 244 27.53 -21.34 -37.99
CA GLN A 244 27.33 -22.22 -39.16
C GLN A 244 27.96 -21.69 -40.46
N ILE A 245 27.99 -20.37 -40.66
CA ILE A 245 28.63 -19.77 -41.85
C ILE A 245 30.18 -19.78 -41.71
N GLY A 246 30.71 -19.74 -40.48
CA GLY A 246 32.14 -19.94 -40.20
C GLY A 246 32.63 -21.40 -40.27
N GLY A 247 31.73 -22.38 -40.12
CA GLY A 247 32.06 -23.81 -40.18
C GLY A 247 32.13 -24.41 -41.59
N SER A 248 31.56 -23.76 -42.60
CA SER A 248 31.42 -24.34 -43.96
C SER A 248 32.52 -23.90 -44.95
N ARG A 249 33.51 -23.10 -44.52
CA ARG A 249 34.63 -22.64 -45.39
C ARG A 249 36.01 -23.24 -45.05
N ARG A 250 36.11 -24.18 -44.11
CA ARG A 250 37.38 -24.83 -43.74
C ARG A 250 37.65 -26.22 -44.33
N SER A 251 36.78 -26.78 -45.17
CA SER A 251 36.97 -28.15 -45.72
C SER A 251 37.30 -28.26 -47.22
N GLN A 252 37.66 -27.19 -47.93
CA GLN A 252 37.96 -27.27 -49.38
C GLN A 252 39.34 -26.78 -49.82
N PHE A 253 40.33 -26.77 -48.91
CA PHE A 253 41.73 -26.54 -49.29
C PHE A 253 42.64 -27.60 -48.66
N THR A 254 42.65 -28.80 -49.25
CA THR A 254 43.76 -29.78 -49.18
C THR A 254 43.40 -31.04 -50.01
N SER A 255 43.50 -30.97 -51.33
CA SER A 255 43.95 -32.10 -52.16
C SER A 255 44.23 -31.66 -53.61
N ARG A 256 45.43 -31.14 -53.86
CA ARG A 256 46.14 -31.29 -55.14
C ARG A 256 47.61 -31.51 -54.83
N VAL A 257 47.90 -32.77 -54.50
CA VAL A 257 49.08 -33.52 -54.94
C VAL A 257 48.54 -34.83 -55.48
#